data_AF-A0A060SQ97-F1
#
_entry.id   AF-A0A060SQ97-F1
#
_cell.length_a   1.000
_cell.length_b   1.000
_cell.length_c   1.000
_cell.angle_alpha   90.00
_cell.angle_beta   90.00
_cell.angle_gamma   90.00
#
_symmetry.space_group_name_H-M   'P 1'
#
loop_
_entity.id
_entity.type
_entity.pdbx_description
1 polymer ?
#
loop_
_entity_poly.entity_id
_entity_poly.type
_entity_poly.pdbx_seq_one_letter_code
_entity_poly.pdbx_strand_id
1 'polypeptide(L)'
;MMLSSTAVVFALAGAFATLPAALGLVAQKRAAAFFDPTAGGGSMLIDAGNGLGEPLNVIISGLSSPQVLNEDGLINYARAIGFSTECFGIHLGNPFSANLGDGHGPVNQTTELRQDFGNADLGTCLESLVGGNHFRVYFQNGPSADSGAAFLAVSREEPASDNHDIVPDGYDIGRDQLVAGAVGITSFDGVTYSTTAQNVTGLLPVGSAGVNHGTSTGLRLAPTFPSTAVDDRCVPTSGIAIDGIVTVLTVTIQ
;
A
#
# COMPACT_ATOMS: atom_id res chain seq x y z
N MET A 1 -90.97 -20.09 21.60
CA MET A 1 -90.31 -18.76 21.59
C MET A 1 -88.98 -18.95 22.31
N MET A 2 -87.87 -19.20 21.60
CA MET A 2 -86.90 -18.17 21.12
C MET A 2 -86.46 -17.26 22.27
N LEU A 3 -85.18 -17.08 22.67
CA LEU A 3 -83.87 -17.11 22.00
C LEU A 3 -82.80 -17.56 23.04
N SER A 4 -81.85 -18.45 22.73
CA SER A 4 -80.56 -18.21 22.02
C SER A 4 -79.63 -17.21 22.70
N SER A 5 -78.54 -17.70 23.31
CA SER A 5 -77.27 -16.98 23.48
C SER A 5 -76.13 -17.96 23.76
N THR A 6 -75.56 -18.52 22.69
CA THR A 6 -74.21 -19.09 22.71
C THR A 6 -73.27 -18.06 22.08
N ALA A 7 -72.37 -17.51 22.89
CA ALA A 7 -71.30 -16.64 22.42
C ALA A 7 -70.23 -17.48 21.70
N VAL A 8 -69.89 -17.10 20.47
CA VAL A 8 -68.85 -17.72 19.66
C VAL A 8 -67.89 -16.63 19.20
N VAL A 9 -66.65 -16.71 19.73
CA VAL A 9 -65.32 -16.50 19.09
C VAL A 9 -65.05 -15.07 18.54
N PHE A 10 -63.92 -14.42 18.77
CA PHE A 10 -62.62 -14.65 18.12
C PHE A 10 -61.47 -14.07 18.97
N ALA A 11 -60.55 -14.93 19.41
CA ALA A 11 -59.21 -14.51 19.78
C ALA A 11 -58.40 -14.35 18.48
N LEU A 12 -58.07 -13.12 18.10
CA LEU A 12 -57.06 -12.86 17.07
C LEU A 12 -55.69 -13.25 17.64
N ALA A 13 -55.19 -14.42 17.27
CA ALA A 13 -53.78 -14.73 17.40
C ALA A 13 -53.02 -13.99 16.28
N GLY A 14 -52.49 -12.81 16.60
CA GLY A 14 -51.58 -12.08 15.73
C GLY A 14 -50.25 -12.83 15.63
N ALA A 15 -50.06 -13.59 14.55
CA ALA A 15 -48.76 -14.14 14.20
C ALA A 15 -47.88 -13.02 13.65
N PHE A 16 -47.04 -12.43 14.51
CA PHE A 16 -45.92 -11.62 14.06
C PHE A 16 -44.90 -12.55 13.39
N ALA A 17 -44.94 -12.62 12.07
CA ALA A 17 -43.87 -13.20 11.28
C ALA A 17 -42.63 -12.29 11.41
N THR A 18 -41.69 -12.68 12.27
CA THR A 18 -40.35 -12.11 12.30
C THR A 18 -39.64 -12.52 11.01
N LEU A 19 -39.59 -11.63 10.03
CA LEU A 19 -38.67 -11.76 8.90
C LEU A 19 -37.24 -11.57 9.44
N PRO A 20 -36.31 -12.53 9.28
CA PRO A 20 -34.91 -12.23 9.44
C PRO A 20 -34.50 -11.36 8.26
N ALA A 21 -34.31 -10.07 8.49
CA ALA A 21 -33.54 -9.23 7.60
C ALA A 21 -32.07 -9.68 7.70
N ALA A 22 -31.74 -10.76 7.01
CA ALA A 22 -30.35 -11.04 6.68
C ALA A 22 -29.93 -9.95 5.69
N LEU A 23 -29.35 -8.85 6.21
CA LEU A 23 -28.46 -8.02 5.40
C LEU A 23 -27.30 -8.91 5.00
N GLY A 24 -27.45 -9.60 3.87
CA GLY A 24 -26.30 -10.06 3.13
C GLY A 24 -25.50 -8.81 2.80
N LEU A 25 -24.34 -8.63 3.42
CA LEU A 25 -23.28 -7.85 2.80
C LEU A 25 -23.03 -8.52 1.47
N VAL A 26 -23.68 -8.02 0.42
CA VAL A 26 -23.25 -8.28 -0.94
C VAL A 26 -21.83 -7.73 -0.95
N ALA A 27 -20.84 -8.61 -0.91
CA ALA A 27 -19.46 -8.25 -1.19
C ALA A 27 -19.50 -7.64 -2.58
N GLN A 28 -19.61 -6.30 -2.63
CA GLN A 28 -19.66 -5.57 -3.87
C GLN A 28 -18.35 -5.91 -4.56
N LYS A 29 -18.42 -6.66 -5.66
CA LYS A 29 -17.24 -7.07 -6.41
C LYS A 29 -16.51 -5.78 -6.79
N ARG A 30 -15.39 -5.51 -6.11
CA ARG A 30 -14.51 -4.37 -6.38
C ARG A 30 -14.20 -4.42 -7.88
N ALA A 31 -14.70 -3.44 -8.62
CA ALA A 31 -14.78 -3.53 -10.09
C ALA A 31 -13.55 -2.95 -10.79
N ALA A 32 -12.63 -2.32 -10.04
CA ALA A 32 -11.47 -1.60 -10.57
C ALA A 32 -10.18 -2.11 -9.93
N ALA A 33 -9.09 -2.08 -10.71
CA ALA A 33 -7.76 -2.38 -10.21
C ALA A 33 -7.27 -1.30 -9.23
N PHE A 34 -7.57 -0.04 -9.51
CA PHE A 34 -7.41 1.13 -8.66
C PHE A 34 -8.10 2.31 -9.35
N PHE A 35 -8.31 3.41 -8.63
CA PHE A 35 -8.63 4.72 -9.20
C PHE A 35 -7.42 5.64 -9.08
N ASP A 36 -7.14 6.44 -10.09
CA ASP A 36 -6.05 7.42 -10.04
C ASP A 36 -6.32 8.46 -8.94
N PRO A 37 -5.45 8.59 -7.91
CA PRO A 37 -5.63 9.57 -6.85
C PRO A 37 -5.81 11.00 -7.34
N THR A 38 -5.12 11.39 -8.42
CA THR A 38 -5.15 12.77 -8.93
C THR A 38 -6.51 13.15 -9.49
N ALA A 39 -7.30 12.18 -9.96
CA ALA A 39 -8.66 12.41 -10.46
C ALA A 39 -9.63 12.83 -9.34
N GLY A 40 -9.34 12.47 -8.10
CA GLY A 40 -10.12 12.82 -6.91
C GLY A 40 -9.50 13.91 -6.03
N GLY A 41 -8.49 14.62 -6.52
CA GLY A 41 -7.77 15.65 -5.74
C GLY A 41 -6.76 15.10 -4.74
N GLY A 42 -6.39 13.82 -4.88
CA GLY A 42 -5.28 13.18 -4.19
C GLY A 42 -3.96 13.30 -4.94
N SER A 43 -2.98 12.50 -4.52
CA SER A 43 -1.62 12.49 -5.06
C SER A 43 -1.05 11.07 -5.12
N MET A 44 -0.15 10.83 -6.08
CA MET A 44 0.71 9.64 -6.11
C MET A 44 1.97 9.79 -5.24
N LEU A 45 2.04 10.85 -4.44
CA LEU A 45 3.08 11.10 -3.44
C LEU A 45 2.43 11.16 -2.05
N ILE A 46 3.02 10.49 -1.08
CA ILE A 46 2.69 10.67 0.34
C ILE A 46 3.40 11.94 0.86
N ASP A 47 2.84 12.61 1.85
CA ASP A 47 3.44 13.81 2.46
C ASP A 47 4.50 13.41 3.48
N ALA A 48 5.77 13.71 3.17
CA ALA A 48 6.92 13.48 4.04
C ALA A 48 7.09 14.55 5.13
N GLY A 49 6.16 15.50 5.24
CA GLY A 49 6.13 16.55 6.28
C GLY A 49 7.14 17.68 6.05
N ASN A 50 7.84 17.69 4.92
CA ASN A 50 8.87 18.66 4.57
C ASN A 50 8.56 19.42 3.26
N GLY A 51 7.33 19.30 2.74
CA GLY A 51 6.90 19.88 1.46
C GLY A 51 7.32 19.05 0.23
N LEU A 52 7.95 17.89 0.44
CA LEU A 52 8.21 16.87 -0.56
C LEU A 52 7.42 15.60 -0.20
N GLY A 53 7.43 14.61 -1.08
CA GLY A 53 6.73 13.37 -0.85
C GLY A 53 7.41 12.12 -1.37
N GLU A 54 6.97 10.97 -0.87
CA GLU A 54 7.49 9.66 -1.29
C GLU A 54 6.53 9.00 -2.29
N PRO A 55 7.04 8.38 -3.36
CA PRO A 55 6.22 7.83 -4.42
C PRO A 55 5.44 6.60 -3.98
N LEU A 56 4.13 6.60 -4.24
CA LEU A 56 3.29 5.41 -4.23
C LEU A 56 3.57 4.60 -5.52
N ASN A 57 4.69 3.90 -5.55
CA ASN A 57 5.26 3.26 -6.74
C ASN A 57 4.89 1.78 -6.93
N VAL A 58 4.15 1.17 -5.98
CA VAL A 58 3.55 -0.15 -6.15
C VAL A 58 2.08 -0.11 -5.73
N ILE A 59 1.22 -0.81 -6.46
CA ILE A 59 -0.21 -0.95 -6.15
C ILE A 59 -0.58 -2.43 -6.08
N ILE A 60 -1.09 -2.91 -4.95
CA ILE A 60 -1.82 -4.18 -4.91
C ILE A 60 -3.23 -3.92 -5.43
N SER A 61 -3.54 -4.49 -6.58
CA SER A 61 -4.78 -4.27 -7.32
C SER A 61 -6.01 -4.63 -6.48
N GLY A 62 -7.06 -3.81 -6.56
CA GLY A 62 -8.41 -4.11 -6.04
C GLY A 62 -9.06 -5.34 -6.67
N LEU A 63 -8.48 -5.90 -7.74
CA LEU A 63 -8.88 -7.17 -8.36
C LEU A 63 -8.19 -8.40 -7.73
N SER A 64 -7.30 -8.19 -6.76
CA SER A 64 -6.67 -9.27 -5.99
C SER A 64 -7.69 -10.00 -5.11
N SER A 65 -7.31 -11.16 -4.58
CA SER A 65 -8.12 -11.89 -3.59
C SER A 65 -8.53 -10.96 -2.44
N PRO A 66 -9.82 -10.84 -2.09
CA PRO A 66 -10.29 -9.92 -1.05
C PRO A 66 -9.62 -10.11 0.31
N GLN A 67 -9.18 -11.34 0.60
CA GLN A 67 -8.46 -11.68 1.82
C GLN A 67 -7.09 -11.00 1.92
N VAL A 68 -6.48 -10.57 0.81
CA VAL A 68 -5.22 -9.78 0.79
C VAL A 68 -5.49 -8.29 0.95
N LEU A 69 -6.71 -7.82 0.64
CA LEU A 69 -7.07 -6.39 0.59
C LEU A 69 -7.58 -5.86 1.95
N ASN A 70 -6.85 -6.21 3.01
CA ASN A 70 -7.00 -5.72 4.38
C ASN A 70 -5.64 -5.85 5.07
N GLU A 71 -5.48 -5.21 6.23
CA GLU A 71 -4.19 -5.14 6.92
C GLU A 71 -3.61 -6.53 7.24
N ASP A 72 -4.36 -7.41 7.90
CA ASP A 72 -3.88 -8.75 8.30
C ASP A 72 -3.46 -9.60 7.09
N GLY A 73 -4.28 -9.59 6.04
CA GLY A 73 -4.02 -10.31 4.81
C GLY A 73 -2.82 -9.80 4.05
N LEU A 74 -2.67 -8.48 3.97
CA LEU A 74 -1.53 -7.84 3.34
C LEU A 74 -0.24 -8.15 4.11
N ILE A 75 -0.28 -8.14 5.45
CA ILE A 75 0.87 -8.52 6.30
C ILE A 75 1.25 -9.99 6.07
N ASN A 76 0.28 -10.91 5.98
CA ASN A 76 0.59 -12.31 5.68
C ASN A 76 1.22 -12.47 4.30
N TYR A 77 0.68 -11.79 3.29
CA TYR A 77 1.27 -11.75 1.94
C TYR A 77 2.68 -11.15 1.94
N ALA A 78 2.90 -10.05 2.67
CA ALA A 78 4.22 -9.43 2.81
C ALA A 78 5.27 -10.42 3.36
N ARG A 79 4.89 -11.25 4.34
CA ARG A 79 5.76 -12.32 4.88
C ARG A 79 6.07 -13.40 3.85
N ALA A 80 5.15 -13.69 2.94
CA ALA A 80 5.42 -14.60 1.83
C ALA A 80 6.44 -14.04 0.83
N ILE A 81 6.62 -12.72 0.76
CA ILE A 81 7.54 -12.04 -0.15
C ILE A 81 8.77 -11.45 0.55
N GLY A 82 9.04 -11.85 1.81
CA GLY A 82 10.25 -11.50 2.55
C GLY A 82 10.20 -10.16 3.30
N PHE A 83 9.02 -9.74 3.75
CA PHE A 83 8.81 -8.54 4.56
C PHE A 83 7.99 -8.86 5.80
N SER A 84 8.19 -8.14 6.89
CA SER A 84 7.39 -8.30 8.10
C SER A 84 7.21 -6.96 8.81
N THR A 85 6.36 -6.97 9.83
CA THR A 85 6.16 -5.84 10.74
C THR A 85 7.45 -5.52 11.49
N GLU A 86 7.60 -4.27 11.87
CA GLU A 86 8.81 -3.76 12.53
C GLU A 86 9.17 -4.53 13.81
N CYS A 87 10.46 -4.53 14.10
CA CYS A 87 11.08 -5.23 15.22
C CYS A 87 10.43 -4.86 16.56
N PHE A 88 9.73 -5.82 17.18
CA PHE A 88 9.11 -5.68 18.51
C PHE A 88 8.26 -4.40 18.70
N GLY A 89 7.66 -3.87 17.63
CA GLY A 89 6.86 -2.64 17.66
C GLY A 89 7.65 -1.36 17.91
N ILE A 90 8.98 -1.39 17.72
CA ILE A 90 9.81 -0.19 17.74
C ILE A 90 9.68 0.49 16.38
N HIS A 91 8.80 1.48 16.32
CA HIS A 91 8.61 2.34 15.15
C HIS A 91 9.67 3.44 15.12
N LEU A 92 10.55 3.41 14.13
CA LEU A 92 11.54 4.46 13.88
C LEU A 92 11.09 5.28 12.68
N GLY A 93 10.37 6.36 12.94
CA GLY A 93 9.89 7.27 11.89
C GLY A 93 8.67 8.05 12.33
N ASN A 94 8.38 9.14 11.63
CA ASN A 94 7.09 9.81 11.77
C ASN A 94 6.10 9.18 10.79
N PRO A 95 4.83 9.01 11.17
CA PRO A 95 3.83 8.55 10.23
C PRO A 95 3.65 9.58 9.11
N PHE A 96 3.72 9.12 7.87
CA PHE A 96 3.45 9.94 6.68
C PHE A 96 2.00 9.78 6.24
N SER A 97 1.42 10.87 5.74
CA SER A 97 0.02 10.90 5.32
C SER A 97 -0.11 10.80 3.80
N ALA A 98 -1.17 10.18 3.31
CA ALA A 98 -1.48 10.12 1.88
C ALA A 98 -2.93 10.52 1.64
N ASN A 99 -3.19 11.23 0.56
CA ASN A 99 -4.54 11.47 0.06
C ASN A 99 -4.72 10.69 -1.25
N LEU A 100 -5.49 9.60 -1.20
CA LEU A 100 -5.71 8.72 -2.36
C LEU A 100 -6.84 9.18 -3.29
N GLY A 101 -7.35 10.40 -3.10
CA GLY A 101 -8.43 10.96 -3.93
C GLY A 101 -9.76 10.20 -3.81
N ASP A 102 -9.93 9.43 -2.74
CA ASP A 102 -11.08 8.55 -2.53
C ASP A 102 -12.16 9.17 -1.63
N GLY A 103 -11.96 10.41 -1.19
CA GLY A 103 -12.92 11.18 -0.40
C GLY A 103 -12.66 11.14 1.10
N HIS A 104 -11.62 10.43 1.57
CA HIS A 104 -11.15 10.54 2.95
C HIS A 104 -10.26 11.78 3.20
N GLY A 105 -9.70 12.38 2.14
CA GLY A 105 -8.64 13.37 2.28
C GLY A 105 -7.34 12.71 2.75
N PRO A 106 -6.41 13.47 3.37
CA PRO A 106 -5.19 12.91 3.92
C PRO A 106 -5.46 11.93 5.08
N VAL A 107 -4.94 10.72 4.98
CA VAL A 107 -4.98 9.68 6.02
C VAL A 107 -3.57 9.23 6.37
N ASN A 108 -3.36 8.83 7.64
CA ASN A 108 -2.08 8.26 8.06
C ASN A 108 -1.87 6.86 7.46
N GLN A 109 -0.61 6.45 7.38
CA GLN A 109 -0.25 5.08 7.00
C GLN A 109 -0.99 4.05 7.86
N THR A 110 -1.41 2.95 7.24
CA THR A 110 -2.01 1.81 7.95
C THR A 110 -0.92 1.03 8.69
N THR A 111 0.16 0.69 7.98
CA THR A 111 1.29 -0.06 8.53
C THR A 111 2.56 0.24 7.73
N GLU A 112 3.71 -0.10 8.30
CA GLU A 112 5.03 -0.05 7.67
C GLU A 112 5.68 -1.43 7.80
N LEU A 113 6.17 -1.94 6.67
CA LEU A 113 6.72 -3.28 6.56
C LEU A 113 8.15 -3.19 6.03
N ARG A 114 9.05 -3.92 6.67
CA ARG A 114 10.50 -3.89 6.43
C ARG A 114 10.95 -5.27 5.97
N GLN A 115 12.01 -5.31 5.16
CA GLN A 115 12.59 -6.55 4.68
C GLN A 115 13.00 -7.42 5.87
N ASP A 116 12.60 -8.70 5.84
CA ASP A 116 12.76 -9.60 6.98
C ASP A 116 13.98 -10.52 6.89
N PHE A 117 14.76 -10.45 5.81
CA PHE A 117 15.95 -11.28 5.58
C PHE A 117 15.75 -12.78 5.84
N GLY A 118 14.54 -13.30 5.60
CA GLY A 118 14.18 -14.71 5.83
C GLY A 118 13.81 -15.05 7.28
N ASN A 119 13.61 -14.05 8.13
CA ASN A 119 13.11 -14.23 9.49
C ASN A 119 12.15 -13.10 9.88
N ALA A 120 10.85 -13.39 9.82
CA ALA A 120 9.77 -12.45 10.11
C ALA A 120 9.79 -11.83 11.52
N ASP A 121 10.47 -12.46 12.49
CA ASP A 121 10.53 -12.00 13.89
C ASP A 121 11.85 -11.27 14.23
N LEU A 122 12.98 -11.73 13.69
CA LEU A 122 14.32 -11.23 14.04
C LEU A 122 15.02 -10.47 12.91
N GLY A 123 14.62 -10.69 11.66
CA GLY A 123 15.33 -10.11 10.52
C GLY A 123 14.89 -8.67 10.22
N THR A 124 13.69 -8.26 10.61
CA THR A 124 13.32 -6.82 10.58
C THR A 124 14.13 -6.01 11.59
N CYS A 125 14.59 -6.61 12.70
CA CYS A 125 15.56 -5.99 13.62
C CYS A 125 16.96 -5.83 12.99
N LEU A 126 17.32 -6.71 12.06
CA LEU A 126 18.59 -6.65 11.33
C LEU A 126 18.54 -5.58 10.22
N GLU A 127 17.37 -5.41 9.61
CA GLU A 127 17.11 -4.36 8.62
C GLU A 127 17.33 -2.96 9.19
N SER A 128 16.78 -2.69 10.37
CA SER A 128 17.00 -1.43 11.07
C SER A 128 18.48 -1.19 11.44
N LEU A 129 19.37 -2.18 11.32
CA LEU A 129 20.80 -2.01 11.56
C LEU A 129 21.63 -1.95 10.26
N VAL A 130 21.18 -2.59 9.18
CA VAL A 130 21.96 -2.83 7.95
C VAL A 130 21.40 -2.07 6.73
N GLY A 131 20.16 -1.58 6.81
CA GLY A 131 19.45 -0.99 5.67
C GLY A 131 18.79 -2.08 4.84
N GLY A 132 17.74 -1.71 4.12
CA GLY A 132 16.90 -2.68 3.44
C GLY A 132 15.74 -2.03 2.71
N ASN A 133 14.94 -2.89 2.10
CA ASN A 133 13.72 -2.47 1.44
C ASN A 133 12.60 -2.33 2.48
N HIS A 134 11.84 -1.25 2.44
CA HIS A 134 10.65 -1.08 3.27
C HIS A 134 9.51 -0.47 2.45
N PHE A 135 8.29 -0.59 2.97
CA PHE A 135 7.16 0.12 2.38
C PHE A 135 6.07 0.50 3.39
N ARG A 136 5.40 1.62 3.11
CA ARG A 136 4.22 2.12 3.84
C ARG A 136 2.95 1.76 3.06
N VAL A 137 1.87 1.46 3.79
CA VAL A 137 0.61 0.97 3.21
C VAL A 137 -0.52 1.97 3.38
N TYR A 138 -1.29 2.19 2.30
CA TYR A 138 -2.52 2.98 2.29
C TYR A 138 -3.60 2.27 1.47
N PHE A 139 -4.80 2.09 2.03
CA PHE A 139 -5.92 1.45 1.32
C PHE A 139 -6.83 2.49 0.67
N GLN A 140 -7.16 2.31 -0.61
CA GLN A 140 -8.12 3.13 -1.33
C GLN A 140 -9.55 2.60 -1.07
N ASN A 141 -10.15 3.06 0.01
CA ASN A 141 -11.43 2.57 0.54
C ASN A 141 -12.45 3.68 0.84
N GLY A 142 -12.25 4.85 0.26
CA GLY A 142 -13.08 6.02 0.49
C GLY A 142 -14.42 6.05 -0.27
N PRO A 143 -15.35 6.89 0.20
CA PRO A 143 -16.73 6.92 -0.29
C PRO A 143 -16.90 7.37 -1.74
N SER A 144 -15.89 7.99 -2.35
CA SER A 144 -15.94 8.48 -3.72
C SER A 144 -15.15 7.62 -4.72
N ALA A 145 -14.23 6.79 -4.24
CA ALA A 145 -13.47 5.88 -5.08
C ALA A 145 -12.99 4.66 -4.27
N ASP A 146 -13.88 3.69 -4.04
CA ASP A 146 -13.54 2.46 -3.30
C ASP A 146 -13.15 1.33 -4.26
N SER A 147 -11.85 1.19 -4.53
CA SER A 147 -11.30 0.03 -5.26
C SER A 147 -10.83 -1.07 -4.32
N GLY A 148 -10.50 -0.75 -3.07
CA GLY A 148 -9.85 -1.64 -2.11
C GLY A 148 -8.38 -1.90 -2.38
N ALA A 149 -7.82 -1.29 -3.42
CA ALA A 149 -6.41 -1.43 -3.74
C ALA A 149 -5.55 -0.92 -2.57
N ALA A 150 -4.40 -1.56 -2.35
CA ALA A 150 -3.38 -1.06 -1.44
C ALA A 150 -2.31 -0.32 -2.25
N PHE A 151 -2.13 0.96 -1.97
CA PHE A 151 -1.06 1.79 -2.50
C PHE A 151 0.13 1.71 -1.56
N LEU A 152 1.30 1.39 -2.11
CA LEU A 152 2.53 1.17 -1.36
C LEU A 152 3.56 2.24 -1.73
N ALA A 153 4.09 2.93 -0.72
CA ALA A 153 5.29 3.73 -0.88
C ALA A 153 6.51 2.86 -0.60
N VAL A 154 7.16 2.35 -1.65
CA VAL A 154 8.26 1.39 -1.53
C VAL A 154 9.59 2.09 -1.74
N SER A 155 10.56 1.85 -0.87
CA SER A 155 11.89 2.40 -1.00
C SER A 155 12.95 1.54 -0.35
N ARG A 156 14.20 1.69 -0.81
CA ARG A 156 15.37 1.10 -0.18
C ARG A 156 16.17 2.14 0.58
N GLU A 157 16.41 1.88 1.85
CA GLU A 157 17.18 2.72 2.76
C GLU A 157 18.61 2.19 2.95
N GLU A 158 19.53 3.10 3.23
CA GLU A 158 20.86 2.83 3.77
C GLU A 158 20.76 2.28 5.22
N PRO A 159 21.84 1.71 5.78
CA PRO A 159 21.90 1.32 7.19
C PRO A 159 21.66 2.48 8.16
N ALA A 160 21.36 2.13 9.42
CA ALA A 160 21.26 3.10 10.51
C ALA A 160 22.53 3.94 10.72
N SER A 161 23.71 3.42 10.34
CA SER A 161 24.97 4.20 10.38
C SER A 161 24.91 5.45 9.51
N ASP A 162 24.08 5.42 8.47
CA ASP A 162 23.84 6.49 7.51
C ASP A 162 22.40 7.04 7.66
N ASN A 163 21.85 6.94 8.88
CA ASN A 163 20.54 7.48 9.29
C ASN A 163 19.32 6.99 8.49
N HIS A 164 19.40 5.83 7.83
CA HIS A 164 18.33 5.34 6.96
C HIS A 164 18.01 6.30 5.79
N ASP A 165 18.99 7.07 5.34
CA ASP A 165 18.82 7.88 4.13
C ASP A 165 18.49 6.98 2.93
N ILE A 166 17.72 7.49 1.98
CA ILE A 166 17.36 6.74 0.76
C ILE A 166 18.62 6.56 -0.10
N VAL A 167 18.90 5.31 -0.49
CA VAL A 167 20.04 5.02 -1.39
C VAL A 167 19.83 5.74 -2.74
N PRO A 168 20.88 6.08 -3.51
CA PRO A 168 20.70 6.54 -4.89
C PRO A 168 19.81 5.58 -5.69
N ASP A 169 18.82 6.13 -6.42
CA ASP A 169 17.76 5.38 -7.10
C ASP A 169 16.92 4.47 -6.17
N GLY A 170 16.88 4.75 -4.87
CA GLY A 170 16.32 3.87 -3.85
C GLY A 170 14.84 3.58 -3.98
N TYR A 171 14.05 4.48 -4.57
CA TYR A 171 12.64 4.22 -4.88
C TYR A 171 12.48 3.19 -6.00
N ASP A 172 13.28 3.30 -7.07
CA ASP A 172 13.22 2.37 -8.20
C ASP A 172 13.82 1.01 -7.80
N ILE A 173 14.94 1.00 -7.09
CA ILE A 173 15.53 -0.22 -6.54
C ILE A 173 14.56 -0.93 -5.58
N GLY A 174 13.94 -0.18 -4.66
CA GLY A 174 12.99 -0.74 -3.71
C GLY A 174 11.78 -1.37 -4.40
N ARG A 175 11.16 -0.64 -5.33
CA ARG A 175 10.06 -1.14 -6.18
C ARG A 175 10.47 -2.41 -6.91
N ASP A 176 11.58 -2.39 -7.63
CA ASP A 176 12.00 -3.50 -8.48
C ASP A 176 12.34 -4.75 -7.67
N GLN A 177 13.00 -4.58 -6.51
CA GLN A 177 13.29 -5.68 -5.59
C GLN A 177 12.03 -6.31 -4.99
N LEU A 178 11.06 -5.49 -4.56
CA LEU A 178 9.79 -5.99 -4.04
C LEU A 178 9.04 -6.76 -5.13
N VAL A 179 8.93 -6.18 -6.33
CA VAL A 179 8.24 -6.82 -7.46
C VAL A 179 8.90 -8.14 -7.85
N ALA A 180 10.24 -8.18 -7.90
CA ALA A 180 11.00 -9.39 -8.22
C ALA A 180 10.79 -10.50 -7.17
N GLY A 181 10.69 -10.17 -5.88
CA GLY A 181 10.38 -11.12 -4.82
C GLY A 181 8.92 -11.57 -4.79
N ALA A 182 8.02 -10.75 -5.34
CA ALA A 182 6.58 -10.98 -5.32
C ALA A 182 6.06 -11.84 -6.49
N VAL A 183 6.56 -11.63 -7.71
CA VAL A 183 6.02 -12.26 -8.92
C VAL A 183 6.25 -13.78 -8.91
N GLY A 184 5.21 -14.54 -9.25
CA GLY A 184 5.24 -16.00 -9.26
C GLY A 184 4.45 -16.60 -8.10
N ILE A 185 4.94 -17.71 -7.56
CA ILE A 185 4.29 -18.43 -6.46
C ILE A 185 5.10 -18.23 -5.18
N THR A 186 4.43 -17.75 -4.13
CA THR A 186 4.99 -17.63 -2.78
C THR A 186 4.04 -18.24 -1.76
N SER A 187 4.54 -18.51 -0.55
CA SER A 187 3.71 -19.10 0.50
C SER A 187 4.18 -18.69 1.88
N PHE A 188 3.22 -18.44 2.77
CA PHE A 188 3.48 -18.19 4.18
C PHE A 188 2.32 -18.71 5.01
N ASP A 189 2.61 -19.30 6.17
CA ASP A 189 1.62 -19.81 7.13
C ASP A 189 0.48 -20.64 6.51
N GLY A 190 0.83 -21.52 5.57
CA GLY A 190 -0.11 -22.40 4.89
C GLY A 190 -0.98 -21.75 3.79
N VAL A 191 -0.81 -20.45 3.52
CA VAL A 191 -1.45 -19.74 2.40
C VAL A 191 -0.50 -19.69 1.22
N THR A 192 -0.97 -20.05 0.03
CA THR A 192 -0.20 -19.97 -1.23
C THR A 192 -0.74 -18.83 -2.09
N TYR A 193 0.15 -17.96 -2.52
CA TYR A 193 -0.14 -16.80 -3.35
C TYR A 193 0.41 -17.00 -4.76
N SER A 194 -0.33 -16.54 -5.75
CA SER A 194 0.12 -16.37 -7.13
C SER A 194 0.00 -14.90 -7.53
N THR A 195 1.12 -14.27 -7.87
CA THR A 195 1.19 -12.85 -8.18
C THR A 195 1.66 -12.61 -9.60
N THR A 196 0.95 -11.73 -10.31
CA THR A 196 1.38 -11.16 -11.60
C THR A 196 1.61 -9.66 -11.47
N ALA A 197 2.53 -9.11 -12.27
CA ALA A 197 2.85 -7.68 -12.28
C ALA A 197 2.55 -7.04 -13.64
N GLN A 198 2.11 -5.79 -13.62
CA GLN A 198 1.96 -4.93 -14.78
C GLN A 198 2.52 -3.54 -14.48
N ASN A 199 3.45 -3.06 -15.31
CA ASN A 199 3.96 -1.70 -15.22
C ASN A 199 2.98 -0.71 -15.87
N VAL A 200 2.77 0.41 -15.19
CA VAL A 200 1.94 1.54 -15.64
C VAL A 200 2.80 2.79 -15.59
N THR A 201 2.63 3.67 -16.58
CA THR A 201 3.32 4.97 -16.66
C THR A 201 2.28 6.10 -16.69
N GLY A 202 2.72 7.32 -16.42
CA GLY A 202 1.86 8.51 -16.45
C GLY A 202 1.14 8.82 -15.14
N LEU A 203 1.28 7.96 -14.12
CA LEU A 203 0.81 8.23 -12.74
C LEU A 203 1.81 9.07 -11.95
N LEU A 204 3.11 8.86 -12.20
CA LEU A 204 4.20 9.61 -11.60
C LEU A 204 5.03 10.29 -12.72
N PRO A 205 5.46 11.55 -12.53
CA PRO A 205 6.40 12.19 -13.45
C PRO A 205 7.80 11.58 -13.30
N VAL A 206 8.54 11.51 -14.41
CA VAL A 206 9.96 11.12 -14.39
C VAL A 206 10.79 12.24 -13.76
N GLY A 207 11.78 11.86 -12.95
CA GLY A 207 12.75 12.77 -12.35
C GLY A 207 12.60 12.90 -10.84
N SER A 208 13.00 14.05 -10.30
CA SER A 208 13.14 14.24 -8.84
C SER A 208 12.23 15.35 -8.27
N ALA A 209 11.40 15.97 -9.12
CA ALA A 209 10.57 17.10 -8.73
C ALA A 209 9.47 16.69 -7.74
N GLY A 210 9.46 17.32 -6.56
CA GLY A 210 8.49 17.02 -5.49
C GLY A 210 8.74 15.71 -4.75
N VAL A 211 9.73 14.93 -5.17
CA VAL A 211 10.12 13.67 -4.52
C VAL A 211 11.06 13.97 -3.35
N ASN A 212 10.83 13.31 -2.22
CA ASN A 212 11.66 13.41 -1.03
C ASN A 212 12.96 12.62 -1.26
N HIS A 213 14.10 13.22 -0.93
CA HIS A 213 15.42 12.63 -1.19
C HIS A 213 16.20 12.36 0.09
N GLY A 214 15.49 12.21 1.21
CA GLY A 214 16.07 11.71 2.45
C GLY A 214 17.20 12.56 3.05
N THR A 215 17.21 13.89 2.93
CA THR A 215 18.18 14.66 3.73
C THR A 215 17.67 14.83 5.16
N SER A 216 17.92 13.84 6.01
CA SER A 216 17.89 14.06 7.45
C SER A 216 19.04 15.03 7.80
N THR A 217 18.71 16.32 7.91
CA THR A 217 19.60 17.42 8.33
C THR A 217 20.83 17.74 7.44
N GLY A 218 20.70 18.80 6.64
CA GLY A 218 21.83 19.71 6.35
C GLY A 218 22.45 19.57 4.96
N LEU A 219 22.23 20.61 4.15
CA LEU A 219 23.10 21.11 3.08
C LEU A 219 24.43 20.34 2.91
N ARG A 220 24.46 19.41 1.96
CA ARG A 220 25.70 19.12 1.23
C ARG A 220 25.58 19.78 -0.13
N LEU A 221 26.23 20.92 -0.27
CA LEU A 221 26.49 21.55 -1.56
C LEU A 221 27.07 20.46 -2.47
N ALA A 222 26.33 20.08 -3.52
CA ALA A 222 26.90 19.32 -4.60
C ALA A 222 28.12 20.08 -5.14
N PRO A 223 29.30 19.46 -5.31
CA PRO A 223 30.37 20.12 -6.04
C PRO A 223 29.88 20.38 -7.46
N THR A 224 29.84 21.65 -7.84
CA THR A 224 29.58 22.08 -9.20
C THR A 224 30.70 21.55 -10.10
N PHE A 225 30.43 20.46 -10.82
CA PHE A 225 31.29 20.06 -11.93
C PHE A 225 30.87 20.82 -13.19
N PRO A 226 31.80 21.52 -13.88
CA PRO A 226 31.48 22.25 -15.08
C PRO A 226 31.15 21.27 -16.22
N SER A 227 30.02 21.52 -16.86
CA SER A 227 29.48 20.76 -17.98
C SER A 227 30.39 20.84 -19.21
N THR A 228 30.96 19.72 -19.64
CA THR A 228 31.30 19.49 -21.05
C THR A 228 31.05 18.03 -21.43
N ALA A 229 29.96 17.84 -22.20
CA ALA A 229 29.73 16.77 -23.17
C ALA A 229 29.83 15.29 -22.70
N VAL A 230 28.68 14.68 -22.40
CA VAL A 230 28.45 13.25 -22.69
C VAL A 230 26.97 13.01 -23.04
N ASP A 231 26.76 12.11 -24.00
CA ASP A 231 25.54 11.65 -24.68
C ASP A 231 24.30 11.40 -23.77
N ASP A 232 23.16 11.98 -24.18
CA ASP A 232 21.91 12.15 -23.43
C ASP A 232 20.95 10.95 -23.55
N ARG A 233 21.46 9.71 -23.44
CA ARG A 233 20.62 8.49 -23.61
C ARG A 233 20.72 7.42 -22.53
N CYS A 234 21.42 7.69 -21.44
CA CYS A 234 21.23 7.00 -20.16
C CYS A 234 22.02 7.81 -19.14
N VAL A 235 21.46 8.90 -18.62
CA VAL A 235 22.09 9.60 -17.50
C VAL A 235 21.99 8.67 -16.31
N PRO A 236 23.09 8.17 -15.73
CA PRO A 236 23.03 7.61 -14.40
C PRO A 236 22.75 8.80 -13.48
N THR A 237 21.51 8.94 -13.05
CA THR A 237 21.13 9.99 -12.11
C THR A 237 21.88 9.72 -10.83
N SER A 238 22.91 10.52 -10.56
CA SER A 238 23.59 10.54 -9.27
C SER A 238 22.70 11.19 -8.19
N GLY A 239 21.42 10.83 -8.14
CA GLY A 239 20.38 11.39 -7.29
C GLY A 239 19.14 10.50 -7.32
N ILE A 240 18.28 10.65 -6.31
CA ILE A 240 17.06 9.86 -6.09
C ILE A 240 15.98 10.28 -7.11
N ALA A 241 16.25 10.08 -8.40
CA ALA A 241 15.23 10.25 -9.44
C ALA A 241 14.34 9.02 -9.48
N ILE A 242 13.08 9.21 -9.89
CA ILE A 242 12.17 8.10 -10.22
C ILE A 242 12.00 8.02 -11.73
N ASP A 243 11.92 6.80 -12.27
CA ASP A 243 11.67 6.52 -13.68
C ASP A 243 10.20 6.71 -14.12
N GLY A 244 9.32 7.10 -13.19
CA GLY A 244 7.89 7.33 -13.42
C GLY A 244 7.04 6.05 -13.59
N ILE A 245 7.63 4.87 -13.37
CA ILE A 245 6.93 3.59 -13.40
C ILE A 245 6.23 3.35 -12.06
N VAL A 246 4.99 2.88 -12.14
CA VAL A 246 4.24 2.30 -11.03
C VAL A 246 3.93 0.86 -11.37
N THR A 247 4.23 -0.07 -10.48
CA THR A 247 3.96 -1.50 -10.71
C THR A 247 2.69 -1.93 -10.02
N VAL A 248 1.73 -2.44 -10.79
CA VAL A 248 0.47 -3.00 -10.28
C VAL A 248 0.61 -4.51 -10.13
N LEU A 249 0.44 -5.01 -8.91
CA LEU A 249 0.42 -6.43 -8.59
C LEU A 249 -1.02 -6.93 -8.50
N THR A 250 -1.31 -8.06 -9.13
CA THR A 250 -2.57 -8.81 -8.91
C THR A 250 -2.23 -10.09 -8.17
N VAL A 251 -2.73 -10.21 -6.94
CA VAL A 251 -2.41 -11.31 -6.01
C VAL A 251 -3.62 -12.22 -5.88
N THR A 252 -3.45 -13.51 -6.14
CA THR A 252 -4.52 -14.52 -5.99
C THR A 252 -4.10 -15.57 -4.98
N ILE A 253 -4.99 -15.91 -4.05
CA ILE A 253 -4.83 -17.07 -3.16
C ILE A 253 -5.27 -18.32 -3.91
N GLN A 254 -4.45 -19.37 -3.85
CA GLN A 254 -4.71 -20.68 -4.47
C GLN A 254 -5.52 -21.60 -3.55
#